data_AF-A0A819TDA6-F1
#
_entry.id   AF-A0A819TDA6-F1
#
_cell.length_a   1.000
_cell.length_b   1.000
_cell.length_c   1.000
_cell.angle_alpha   90.00
_cell.angle_beta   90.00
_cell.angle_gamma   90.00
#
_symmetry.space_group_name_H-M   'P 1'
#
loop_
_entity.id
_entity.type
_entity.pdbx_description
1 polymer ?
#
loop_
_entity_poly.entity_id
_entity_poly.type
_entity_poly.pdbx_seq_one_letter_code
_entity_poly.pdbx_strand_id
1 'polypeptide(L)'
;GQSITDMITLCQYTTNILLDDPIDDSLMELEKILTILYTLSSDRHFYAFISKIFLGGLWKYLSHPPVSFHYQDGYQWRSTDTSNNNLAFPTVGQSGQKYVRTCRSKRSQAEALPDPSLIFDEL
;
A
#
# COMPACT_ATOMS: atom_id res chain seq x y z
N GLY A 1 14.46 25.83 15.94
CA GLY A 1 13.88 24.62 16.52
C GLY A 1 13.62 23.59 15.45
N GLN A 2 12.57 23.79 14.64
CA GLN A 2 12.12 22.83 13.62
C GLN A 2 13.15 22.59 12.50
N SER A 3 13.77 23.63 11.95
CA SER A 3 14.76 23.49 10.87
C SER A 3 15.97 22.59 11.19
N ILE A 4 16.39 22.50 12.46
CA ILE A 4 17.48 21.59 12.87
C ILE A 4 16.98 20.15 12.89
N THR A 5 15.78 19.93 13.43
CA THR A 5 15.13 18.62 13.42
C THR A 5 14.91 18.13 11.99
N ASP A 6 14.46 19.02 11.10
CA ASP A 6 14.23 18.72 9.68
C ASP A 6 15.53 18.26 8.99
N MET A 7 16.64 18.96 9.24
CA MET A 7 17.96 18.59 8.74
C MET A 7 18.44 17.25 9.27
N ILE A 8 18.20 16.94 10.56
CA ILE A 8 18.54 15.64 11.16
C ILE A 8 17.75 14.52 10.48
N THR A 9 16.43 14.70 10.31
CA THR A 9 15.58 13.69 9.65
C THR A 9 16.01 13.43 8.21
N LEU A 10 16.41 14.49 7.47
CA LEU A 10 16.91 14.35 6.12
C LEU A 10 18.22 13.55 6.07
N CYS A 11 19.15 13.86 6.97
CA CYS A 11 20.41 13.11 7.08
C CYS A 11 20.15 11.63 7.40
N GLN A 12 19.31 11.33 8.38
CA GLN A 12 18.95 9.95 8.75
C GLN A 12 18.35 9.19 7.57
N TYR A 13 17.43 9.82 6.83
CA TYR A 13 16.84 9.21 5.65
C TYR A 13 17.87 8.94 4.56
N THR A 14 18.78 9.89 4.30
CA THR A 14 19.84 9.72 3.30
C THR A 14 20.81 8.61 3.67
N THR A 15 21.14 8.46 4.96
CA THR A 15 21.99 7.37 5.44
C THR A 15 21.30 6.03 5.28
N ASN A 16 20.01 5.93 5.61
CA ASN A 16 19.23 4.70 5.48
C ASN A 16 19.16 4.25 4.01
N ILE A 17 18.88 5.17 3.08
CA ILE A 17 18.89 4.87 1.64
C ILE A 17 20.27 4.41 1.16
N LEU A 18 21.33 5.08 1.60
CA LEU A 18 22.69 4.81 1.12
C LEU A 18 23.23 3.48 1.67
N LEU A 19 22.91 3.15 2.92
CA LEU A 19 23.28 1.89 3.58
C LEU A 19 22.35 0.73 3.23
N ASP A 20 21.25 1.00 2.52
CA ASP A 20 20.19 0.02 2.21
C ASP A 20 19.49 -0.53 3.47
N ASP A 21 19.45 0.28 4.53
CA ASP A 21 18.72 -0.06 5.72
C ASP A 21 17.20 0.09 5.48
N PRO A 22 16.39 -0.81 6.07
CA PRO A 22 14.94 -0.71 5.97
C PRO A 22 14.45 0.58 6.64
N ILE A 23 13.60 1.33 5.93
CA ILE A 23 12.92 2.50 6.50
C ILE A 23 11.75 2.00 7.35
N ASP A 24 11.66 2.49 8.58
CA ASP A 24 10.58 2.15 9.50
C ASP A 24 9.34 3.05 9.23
N ASP A 25 8.30 2.46 8.63
CA ASP A 25 7.05 3.15 8.34
C ASP A 25 6.32 3.66 9.60
N SER A 26 6.55 3.06 10.77
CA SER A 26 5.92 3.51 12.03
C SER A 26 6.38 4.89 12.48
N LEU A 27 7.58 5.30 12.06
CA LEU A 27 8.16 6.62 12.36
C LEU A 27 7.68 7.71 11.41
N MET A 28 6.90 7.36 10.37
CA MET A 28 6.37 8.26 9.35
C MET A 28 7.46 9.16 8.72
N GLU A 29 8.65 8.60 8.49
CA GLU A 29 9.82 9.36 8.00
C GLU A 29 9.56 9.99 6.62
N LEU A 30 8.86 9.29 5.73
CA LEU A 30 8.47 9.81 4.42
C LEU A 30 7.51 11.00 4.53
N GLU A 31 6.56 10.96 5.47
CA GLU A 31 5.61 12.06 5.69
C GLU A 31 6.32 13.31 6.23
N LYS A 32 7.30 13.13 7.12
CA LYS A 32 8.15 14.22 7.62
C LYS A 32 8.91 14.89 6.46
N ILE A 33 9.51 14.10 5.57
CA ILE A 33 10.22 14.63 4.38
C ILE A 33 9.27 15.34 3.43
N LEU A 34 8.06 14.79 3.23
CA LEU A 34 7.03 15.44 2.42
C LEU A 34 6.58 16.78 3.02
N THR A 35 6.46 16.85 4.34
CA THR A 35 6.15 18.08 5.06
C THR A 35 7.27 19.11 4.91
N ILE A 36 8.53 18.69 4.99
CA ILE A 36 9.71 19.54 4.75
C ILE A 36 9.68 20.07 3.31
N LEU A 37 9.42 19.22 2.31
CA LEU A 37 9.28 19.60 0.91
C LEU A 37 8.17 20.64 0.67
N TYR A 38 7.03 20.48 1.34
CA TYR A 38 5.88 21.38 1.18
C TYR A 38 6.09 22.73 1.88
N THR A 39 6.77 22.74 3.02
CA THR A 39 7.02 23.97 3.80
C THR A 39 8.17 24.82 3.25
N LEU A 40 9.04 24.22 2.43
CA LEU A 40 10.19 24.91 1.85
C LEU A 40 9.77 25.78 0.65
N SER A 41 9.52 27.07 0.87
CA SER A 41 8.88 27.96 -0.12
C SER A 41 9.83 28.83 -0.97
N SER A 42 11.15 28.85 -0.74
CA SER A 42 12.00 29.94 -1.29
C SER A 42 13.32 29.54 -1.96
N ASP A 43 13.91 28.38 -1.66
CA ASP A 43 15.22 28.00 -2.22
C ASP A 43 15.09 26.88 -3.27
N ARG A 44 15.34 27.23 -4.55
CA ARG A 44 15.27 26.29 -5.67
C ARG A 44 16.33 25.20 -5.61
N HIS A 45 17.52 25.49 -5.08
CA HIS A 45 18.62 24.52 -5.06
C HIS A 45 18.41 23.48 -3.96
N PHE A 46 18.03 23.93 -2.76
CA PHE A 46 17.74 23.03 -1.65
C PHE A 46 16.49 22.17 -1.92
N TYR A 47 15.44 22.75 -2.49
CA TYR A 47 14.26 22.00 -2.92
C TYR A 47 14.60 20.91 -3.94
N ALA A 48 15.38 21.24 -4.98
CA ALA A 48 15.78 20.28 -6.00
C ALA A 48 16.63 19.14 -5.43
N PHE A 49 17.49 19.43 -4.46
CA PHE A 49 18.31 18.42 -3.78
C PHE A 49 17.45 17.44 -2.97
N ILE A 50 16.56 17.93 -2.11
CA ILE A 50 15.66 17.09 -1.30
C ILE A 50 14.74 16.28 -2.21
N SER A 51 14.17 16.92 -3.23
CA SER A 51 13.30 16.24 -4.20
C SER A 51 14.03 15.09 -4.89
N LYS A 52 15.29 15.29 -5.31
CA LYS A 52 16.11 14.25 -5.93
C LYS A 52 16.37 13.07 -4.98
N ILE A 53 16.67 13.33 -3.71
CA ILE A 53 16.87 12.29 -2.70
C ILE A 53 15.56 11.51 -2.47
N PHE A 54 14.44 12.22 -2.31
CA PHE A 54 13.13 11.62 -2.09
C PHE A 54 12.72 10.73 -3.28
N LEU A 55 12.81 11.25 -4.51
CA LEU A 55 12.52 10.49 -5.73
C LEU A 55 13.48 9.30 -5.92
N GLY A 56 14.77 9.49 -5.60
CA GLY A 56 15.77 8.42 -5.65
C GLY A 56 15.47 7.29 -4.68
N GLY A 57 14.99 7.62 -3.47
CA GLY A 57 14.50 6.65 -2.50
C GLY A 57 13.30 5.87 -3.03
N LEU A 58 12.25 6.56 -3.46
CA LEU A 58 11.05 5.93 -4.04
C LEU A 58 11.39 5.01 -5.23
N TRP A 59 12.32 5.45 -6.07
CA TRP A 59 12.82 4.65 -7.19
C TRP A 59 13.55 3.41 -6.71
N LYS A 60 14.42 3.49 -5.71
CA LYS A 60 15.18 2.31 -5.24
C LYS A 60 14.29 1.19 -4.71
N TYR A 61 13.23 1.54 -3.97
CA TYR A 61 12.35 0.56 -3.33
C TYR A 61 11.27 -0.02 -4.26
N LEU A 62 11.06 0.55 -5.44
CA LEU A 62 10.18 -0.04 -6.43
C LEU A 62 10.91 -1.18 -7.17
N SER A 63 10.19 -2.26 -7.49
CA SER A 63 10.76 -3.36 -8.27
C SER A 63 10.99 -2.95 -9.72
N HIS A 64 12.16 -3.26 -10.24
CA HIS A 64 12.56 -2.97 -11.62
C HIS A 64 13.03 -4.26 -12.32
N PRO A 65 12.44 -4.64 -13.47
CA PRO A 65 11.32 -4.00 -14.18
C PRO A 65 10.00 -4.10 -13.40
N PRO A 66 9.03 -3.21 -13.68
CA PRO A 66 7.74 -3.25 -13.00
C PRO A 66 7.02 -4.56 -13.31
N VAL A 67 6.53 -5.19 -12.25
CA VAL A 67 5.68 -6.38 -12.35
C VAL A 67 4.42 -6.02 -13.12
N SER A 68 4.32 -6.48 -14.37
CA SER A 68 3.24 -6.10 -15.27
C SER A 68 2.84 -7.23 -16.20
N PHE A 69 1.56 -7.20 -16.61
CA PHE A 69 1.01 -8.12 -17.60
C PHE A 69 1.49 -7.83 -19.04
N HIS A 70 2.21 -6.73 -19.25
CA HIS A 70 2.60 -6.22 -20.57
C HIS A 70 3.44 -7.19 -21.41
N TYR A 71 4.18 -8.08 -20.76
CA TYR A 71 5.04 -9.06 -21.44
C TYR A 71 4.40 -10.44 -21.57
N GLN A 72 3.12 -10.59 -21.18
CA GLN A 72 2.42 -11.87 -21.21
C GLN A 72 1.31 -11.84 -22.25
N ASP A 73 1.37 -12.78 -23.20
CA ASP A 73 0.33 -12.95 -24.21
C ASP A 73 -1.00 -13.37 -23.59
N GLY A 74 -2.10 -12.75 -24.04
CA GLY A 74 -3.46 -13.07 -23.58
C GLY A 74 -3.98 -12.26 -22.39
N TYR A 75 -3.15 -11.41 -21.76
CA TYR A 75 -3.54 -10.58 -20.61
C TYR A 75 -3.75 -9.09 -20.95
N GLN A 76 -3.92 -8.77 -22.23
CA GLN A 76 -4.18 -7.41 -22.69
C GLN A 76 -5.56 -6.90 -22.23
N TRP A 77 -6.47 -7.82 -21.91
CA TRP A 77 -7.81 -7.53 -21.42
C TRP A 77 -8.13 -8.38 -20.19
N ARG A 78 -9.14 -7.95 -19.42
CA ARG A 78 -9.67 -8.77 -18.32
C ARG A 78 -10.28 -10.04 -18.87
N SER A 79 -10.02 -11.17 -18.21
CA SER A 79 -10.69 -12.42 -18.54
C SER A 79 -12.18 -12.36 -18.16
N THR A 80 -12.99 -13.16 -18.84
CA THR A 80 -14.45 -13.22 -18.61
C THR A 80 -14.79 -13.81 -17.23
N ASP A 81 -13.93 -14.65 -16.69
CA ASP A 81 -14.05 -15.26 -15.37
C ASP A 81 -13.42 -14.41 -14.26
N THR A 82 -12.84 -13.25 -14.59
CA THR A 82 -12.11 -12.35 -13.68
C THR A 82 -10.84 -12.97 -13.06
N SER A 83 -10.37 -14.12 -13.56
CA SER A 83 -9.05 -14.66 -13.22
C SER A 83 -7.91 -13.74 -13.65
N ASN A 84 -6.75 -13.93 -13.05
CA ASN A 84 -5.51 -13.24 -13.39
C ASN A 84 -5.57 -11.71 -13.26
N ASN A 85 -6.48 -11.16 -12.46
CA ASN A 85 -6.46 -9.72 -12.12
C ASN A 85 -5.31 -9.38 -11.15
N ASN A 86 -4.92 -10.35 -10.31
CA ASN A 86 -3.74 -10.26 -9.46
C ASN A 86 -2.65 -11.18 -10.04
N LEU A 87 -1.50 -10.59 -10.42
CA LEU A 87 -0.40 -11.35 -11.02
C LEU A 87 0.22 -12.36 -10.05
N ALA A 88 0.31 -12.01 -8.75
CA ALA A 88 0.86 -12.89 -7.73
C ALA A 88 -0.11 -14.01 -7.36
N PHE A 89 -1.42 -13.75 -7.42
CA PHE A 89 -2.47 -14.70 -7.04
C PHE A 89 -3.59 -14.75 -8.09
N PRO A 90 -3.39 -15.50 -9.19
CA PRO A 90 -4.31 -15.55 -10.34
C PRO A 90 -5.77 -15.92 -10.02
N THR A 91 -6.00 -16.70 -8.98
CA THR A 91 -7.34 -17.19 -8.62
C THR A 91 -8.16 -16.21 -7.78
N VAL A 92 -7.53 -15.13 -7.28
CA VAL A 92 -8.22 -14.16 -6.42
C VAL A 92 -9.21 -13.35 -7.25
N GLY A 93 -10.49 -13.40 -6.86
CA GLY A 93 -11.57 -12.71 -7.57
C GLY A 93 -12.11 -13.48 -8.78
N GLN A 94 -11.59 -14.68 -9.06
CA GLN A 94 -12.11 -15.56 -10.11
C GLN A 94 -13.53 -16.06 -9.75
N SER A 95 -14.40 -16.16 -10.76
CA SER A 95 -15.72 -16.77 -10.61
C SER A 95 -15.63 -18.25 -10.19
N GLY A 96 -16.64 -18.71 -9.44
CA GLY A 96 -16.69 -20.08 -8.91
C GLY A 96 -15.83 -20.33 -7.67
N GLN A 97 -15.12 -19.31 -7.18
CA GLN A 97 -14.37 -19.39 -5.92
C GLN A 97 -15.27 -19.12 -4.70
N LYS A 98 -14.89 -19.68 -3.55
CA LYS A 98 -15.62 -19.48 -2.28
C LYS A 98 -15.45 -18.03 -1.81
N TYR A 99 -16.54 -17.43 -1.30
CA TYR A 99 -16.47 -16.13 -0.65
C TYR A 99 -15.51 -16.17 0.54
N VAL A 100 -14.63 -15.16 0.59
CA VAL A 100 -13.77 -14.92 1.75
C VAL A 100 -14.64 -14.47 2.92
N ARG A 101 -14.34 -15.00 4.12
CA ARG A 101 -14.96 -14.58 5.38
C ARG A 101 -13.91 -13.92 6.26
N THR A 102 -14.18 -12.70 6.72
CA THR A 102 -13.30 -11.99 7.67
C THR A 102 -13.32 -12.66 9.05
N CYS A 103 -14.47 -13.23 9.42
CA CYS A 103 -14.67 -13.89 10.71
C CYS A 103 -14.65 -15.42 10.55
N ARG A 104 -14.10 -16.11 11.55
CA ARG A 104 -14.17 -17.57 11.63
C ARG A 104 -15.62 -18.01 11.79
N SER A 105 -16.01 -19.06 11.05
CA SER A 105 -17.35 -19.64 11.19
C SER A 105 -17.52 -20.21 12.60
N LYS A 106 -18.51 -19.71 13.35
CA LYS A 106 -18.93 -20.34 14.60
C LYS A 106 -19.84 -21.51 14.23
N ARG A 107 -19.39 -22.74 14.51
CA ARG A 107 -20.05 -23.97 14.05
C ARG A 107 -21.31 -24.31 14.87
N SER A 108 -21.42 -23.77 16.09
CA SER A 108 -22.58 -23.96 16.94
C SER A 108 -23.61 -22.86 16.65
N GLN A 109 -24.43 -23.09 15.63
CA GLN A 109 -25.69 -22.38 15.48
C GLN A 109 -26.61 -22.87 16.62
N ALA A 110 -27.33 -21.98 17.30
CA ALA A 110 -28.28 -22.40 18.34
C ALA A 110 -29.33 -23.35 17.73
N GLU A 111 -29.72 -24.41 18.45
CA GLU A 111 -30.66 -25.43 17.93
C GLU A 111 -32.01 -24.86 17.50
N ALA A 112 -32.43 -23.77 18.12
CA ALA A 112 -33.63 -23.02 17.76
C ALA A 112 -33.30 -21.54 17.64
N LEU A 113 -33.07 -21.08 16.42
CA LEU A 113 -33.09 -19.65 16.12
C LEU A 113 -34.55 -19.17 16.10
N PRO A 114 -34.85 -17.94 16.56
CA PRO A 114 -36.16 -17.33 16.37
C PRO A 114 -36.54 -17.29 14.88
N ASP A 115 -37.84 -17.31 14.58
CA ASP A 115 -38.33 -17.22 13.20
C ASP A 115 -37.83 -15.92 12.55
N PRO A 116 -37.08 -15.99 11.43
CA PRO A 116 -36.59 -14.81 10.75
C PRO A 116 -37.73 -13.91 10.26
N SER A 117 -38.92 -14.46 9.97
CA SER A 117 -40.08 -13.68 9.53
C SER A 117 -40.60 -12.79 10.65
N LEU A 118 -40.76 -13.35 11.85
CA LEU A 118 -41.16 -12.59 13.04
C LEU A 118 -40.16 -11.48 13.37
N ILE A 119 -38.85 -11.75 13.30
CA ILE A 119 -37.81 -10.72 13.53
C ILE A 119 -37.95 -9.57 12.53
N PHE A 120 -38.17 -9.87 11.26
CA PHE A 120 -38.30 -8.85 10.21
C PHE A 120 -39.55 -7.99 10.39
N ASP A 121 -40.65 -8.56 10.89
CA ASP A 121 -41.89 -7.82 11.11
C ASP A 121 -41.87 -6.99 12.42
N GLU A 122 -41.09 -7.41 13.43
CA GLU A 122 -41.03 -6.75 14.75
C GLU A 122 -39.91 -5.70 14.91
N LEU A 123 -38.84 -5.74 14.10
CA LEU A 123 -37.66 -4.85 14.18
C LEU A 123 -37.42 -4.06 12.89
#